data_AF-S3Z591-F1
#
_entry.id   AF-S3Z591-F1
#
_cell.length_a   1.000
_cell.length_b   1.000
_cell.length_c   1.000
_cell.angle_alpha   90.00
_cell.angle_beta   90.00
_cell.angle_gamma   90.00
#
_symmetry.space_group_name_H-M   'P 1'
#
loop_
_entity.id
_entity.type
_entity.pdbx_description
1 polymer ?
#
loop_
_entity_poly.entity_id
_entity_poly.type
_entity_poly.pdbx_seq_one_letter_code
_entity_poly.pdbx_strand_id
1 'polypeptide(L)'
;MEDKLVTLAILTYAKAQILKNVLENEGIETYIHNVNQIQPVVSSGVRVRIKESDLPHALKITESSAWLSEEVVGEKMPQIEKGSNKVLIPVDFSSYSLKACEFGFNFAKNIDAEVVLLHVYFTPIYATSLPYGDVFNYQLSDEENVRNILQKVHSDLNALSDKVKAKVTSGEFPDIKYTCVLREGIPEEEILRYSKENRPRIVIMGTRGKNQKDIDLIGSVTAEVIERSRVPVLAIPENTPFKEFNAVKRIAFITNFDQRDLIAFDSLINSLKPFCFSVSLIHLADVKDTMM
;
A
#
# COMPACT_ATOMS: atom_id res chain seq x y z
N MET A 1 9.57 -42.17 -11.36
CA MET A 1 8.55 -41.27 -10.80
C MET A 1 9.14 -39.89 -10.95
N GLU A 2 8.57 -39.02 -11.78
CA GLU A 2 9.09 -37.67 -11.97
C GLU A 2 9.00 -36.89 -10.66
N ASP A 3 10.11 -36.26 -10.25
CA ASP A 3 10.16 -35.44 -9.04
C ASP A 3 9.18 -34.27 -9.19
N LYS A 4 8.05 -34.35 -8.48
CA LYS A 4 7.01 -33.34 -8.53
C LYS A 4 7.52 -32.06 -7.88
N LEU A 5 7.51 -30.97 -8.64
CA LEU A 5 7.85 -29.65 -8.10
C LEU A 5 6.67 -29.08 -7.30
N VAL A 6 6.94 -28.63 -6.08
CA VAL A 6 5.97 -27.93 -5.22
C VAL A 6 6.34 -26.46 -5.09
N THR A 7 5.37 -25.60 -4.78
CA THR A 7 5.63 -24.18 -4.52
C THR A 7 5.99 -24.00 -3.05
N LEU A 8 7.19 -23.51 -2.79
CA LEU A 8 7.67 -23.18 -1.45
C LEU A 8 7.20 -21.78 -1.03
N ALA A 9 7.30 -20.80 -1.93
CA ALA A 9 6.91 -19.41 -1.64
C ALA A 9 6.54 -18.63 -2.92
N ILE A 10 5.78 -17.55 -2.77
CA ILE A 10 5.52 -16.55 -3.82
C ILE A 10 6.13 -15.23 -3.35
N LEU A 11 7.13 -14.75 -4.07
CA LEU A 11 7.96 -13.61 -3.65
C LEU A 11 8.19 -12.66 -4.82
N THR A 12 8.59 -11.42 -4.54
CA THR A 12 9.16 -10.55 -5.59
C THR A 12 10.42 -11.19 -6.19
N TYR A 13 10.75 -10.88 -7.44
CA TYR A 13 11.91 -11.49 -8.12
C TYR A 13 13.22 -11.36 -7.31
N ALA A 14 13.46 -10.18 -6.71
CA ALA A 14 14.64 -9.95 -5.87
C ALA A 14 14.66 -10.85 -4.63
N LYS A 15 13.53 -10.99 -3.92
CA LYS A 15 13.43 -11.88 -2.75
C LYS A 15 13.52 -13.35 -3.14
N ALA A 16 12.96 -13.72 -4.29
CA ALA A 16 13.06 -15.07 -4.83
C ALA A 16 14.49 -15.46 -5.22
N GLN A 17 15.27 -14.53 -5.79
CA GLN A 17 16.70 -14.73 -6.06
C GLN A 17 17.50 -14.95 -4.78
N ILE A 18 17.22 -14.17 -3.73
CA ILE A 18 17.86 -14.35 -2.41
C ILE A 18 17.53 -15.72 -1.83
N LEU A 19 16.24 -16.08 -1.77
CA LEU A 19 15.80 -17.37 -1.25
C LEU A 19 16.36 -18.53 -2.07
N LYS A 20 16.42 -18.40 -3.40
CA LYS A 20 17.04 -19.37 -4.31
C LYS A 20 18.50 -19.61 -3.93
N ASN A 21 19.31 -18.56 -3.78
CA ASN A 21 20.71 -18.69 -3.41
C ASN A 21 20.90 -19.36 -2.03
N VAL A 22 20.03 -19.05 -1.06
CA VAL A 22 20.07 -19.67 0.28
C VAL A 22 19.79 -21.18 0.18
N LEU A 23 18.74 -21.56 -0.55
CA LEU A 23 18.35 -22.97 -0.71
C LEU A 23 19.40 -23.76 -1.51
N GLU A 24 19.94 -23.18 -2.59
CA GLU A 24 20.96 -23.83 -3.42
C GLU A 24 22.28 -24.02 -2.67
N ASN A 25 22.68 -23.08 -1.80
CA ASN A 25 23.85 -23.25 -0.93
C ASN A 25 23.70 -24.40 0.08
N GLU A 26 22.47 -24.71 0.48
CA GLU A 26 22.14 -25.87 1.33
C GLU A 26 21.84 -27.15 0.52
N GLY A 27 22.10 -27.12 -0.79
CA GLY A 27 21.96 -28.28 -1.67
C GLY A 27 20.55 -28.55 -2.18
N ILE A 28 19.61 -27.61 -2.04
CA ILE A 28 18.22 -27.73 -2.52
C ILE A 28 18.07 -27.04 -3.87
N GLU A 29 17.81 -27.84 -4.91
CA GLU A 29 17.60 -27.35 -6.26
C GLU A 29 16.31 -26.51 -6.35
N THR A 30 16.43 -25.27 -6.83
CA THR A 30 15.36 -24.28 -6.74
C THR A 30 15.07 -23.60 -8.08
N TYR A 31 13.80 -23.60 -8.47
CA TYR A 31 13.31 -23.04 -9.73
C TYR A 31 12.45 -21.81 -9.48
N ILE A 32 12.68 -20.75 -10.24
CA ILE A 32 11.85 -19.53 -10.20
C ILE A 32 10.93 -19.55 -11.42
N HIS A 33 9.63 -19.67 -11.20
CA HIS A 33 8.63 -19.67 -12.25
C HIS A 33 7.83 -18.37 -12.22
N ASN A 34 7.76 -17.68 -13.35
CA ASN A 34 6.84 -16.55 -13.52
C ASN A 34 5.40 -17.06 -13.41
N VAL A 35 4.56 -16.27 -12.73
CA VAL A 35 3.17 -16.64 -12.49
C VAL A 35 2.30 -16.50 -13.75
N ASN A 36 2.76 -15.81 -14.80
CA ASN A 36 2.05 -15.63 -16.08
C ASN A 36 2.91 -15.93 -17.32
N GLN A 37 2.44 -16.85 -18.18
CA GLN A 37 2.97 -17.06 -19.55
C GLN A 37 1.91 -16.89 -20.66
N ILE A 38 0.68 -16.51 -20.34
CA ILE A 38 -0.35 -16.21 -21.35
C ILE A 38 -1.14 -14.97 -20.88
N GLN A 39 -0.91 -13.83 -21.56
CA GLN A 39 -1.47 -12.47 -21.36
C GLN A 39 -1.01 -11.65 -20.13
N PRO A 40 -0.87 -10.30 -20.27
CA PRO A 40 -0.22 -9.45 -19.29
C PRO A 40 -1.22 -9.06 -18.19
N VAL A 41 -1.37 -9.93 -17.20
CA VAL A 41 -2.03 -9.60 -15.92
C VAL A 41 -0.93 -9.49 -14.86
N VAL A 42 -1.10 -8.52 -13.96
CA VAL A 42 -0.11 -8.13 -12.95
C VAL A 42 -0.01 -9.24 -11.90
N SER A 43 1.03 -10.06 -12.00
CA SER A 43 1.57 -10.80 -10.88
C SER A 43 3.08 -10.57 -10.89
N SER A 44 3.56 -9.57 -10.15
CA SER A 44 4.99 -9.33 -9.97
C SER A 44 5.63 -10.27 -8.93
N GLY A 45 4.89 -11.31 -8.51
CA GLY A 45 5.39 -12.42 -7.73
C GLY A 45 5.85 -13.56 -8.63
N VAL A 46 7.01 -14.14 -8.31
CA VAL A 46 7.49 -15.38 -8.90
C VAL A 46 7.35 -16.51 -7.89
N ARG A 47 7.01 -17.71 -8.39
CA ARG A 47 6.93 -18.92 -7.56
C ARG A 47 8.33 -19.50 -7.41
N VAL A 48 8.79 -19.63 -6.17
CA VAL A 48 9.96 -20.43 -5.82
C VAL A 48 9.49 -21.87 -5.68
N ARG A 49 9.98 -22.76 -6.55
CA ARG A 49 9.61 -24.17 -6.58
C ARG A 49 10.81 -25.04 -6.29
N ILE A 50 10.59 -26.10 -5.53
CA ILE A 50 11.57 -27.11 -5.15
C ILE A 50 10.98 -28.49 -5.39
N LYS A 51 11.80 -29.54 -5.34
CA LYS A 51 11.29 -30.92 -5.37
C LYS A 51 10.52 -31.20 -4.09
N GLU A 52 9.40 -31.93 -4.20
CA GLU A 52 8.57 -32.32 -3.04
C GLU A 52 9.38 -33.06 -1.97
N SER A 53 10.41 -33.83 -2.37
CA SER A 53 11.34 -34.50 -1.47
C SER A 53 12.10 -33.56 -0.54
N ASP A 54 12.35 -32.32 -0.97
CA ASP A 54 13.22 -31.37 -0.28
C ASP A 54 12.43 -30.41 0.61
N LEU A 55 11.09 -30.50 0.59
CA LEU A 55 10.20 -29.60 1.31
C LEU A 55 10.47 -29.54 2.83
N PRO A 56 10.65 -30.67 3.56
CA PRO A 56 10.92 -30.62 4.99
C PRO A 56 12.25 -29.93 5.31
N HIS A 57 13.25 -30.09 4.45
CA HIS A 57 14.56 -29.45 4.62
C HIS A 57 14.46 -27.95 4.32
N ALA A 58 13.83 -27.58 3.22
CA ALA A 58 13.63 -26.19 2.82
C ALA A 58 12.89 -25.37 3.89
N LEU A 59 11.84 -25.95 4.51
CA LEU A 59 11.09 -25.30 5.60
C LEU A 59 12.00 -24.98 6.80
N LYS A 60 12.85 -25.94 7.20
CA LYS A 60 13.80 -25.75 8.31
C LYS A 60 14.81 -24.64 8.03
N ILE A 61 15.30 -24.53 6.79
CA ILE A 61 16.20 -23.44 6.37
C ILE A 61 15.45 -22.10 6.44
N THR A 62 14.23 -22.03 5.92
CA THR A 62 13.44 -20.79 5.92
C THR A 62 13.07 -20.32 7.33
N GLU A 63 12.85 -21.23 8.27
CA GLU A 63 12.60 -20.90 9.68
C GLU A 63 13.86 -20.41 10.41
N SER A 64 15.03 -21.00 10.11
CA SER A 64 16.31 -20.58 10.71
C SER A 64 16.87 -19.28 10.13
N SER A 65 16.47 -18.94 8.89
CA SER A 65 16.82 -17.70 8.21
C SER A 65 15.90 -16.57 8.67
N ALA A 66 16.10 -16.11 9.92
CA ALA A 66 15.27 -15.14 10.63
C ALA A 66 15.12 -13.75 9.95
N TRP A 67 15.68 -13.57 8.76
CA TRP A 67 15.68 -12.33 7.97
C TRP A 67 14.66 -12.41 6.81
N LEU A 68 14.09 -13.60 6.58
CA LEU A 68 12.94 -13.86 5.71
C LEU A 68 11.65 -14.10 6.52
N SER A 69 11.77 -14.38 7.82
CA SER A 69 10.65 -14.63 8.72
C SER A 69 10.10 -13.31 9.26
N GLU A 70 9.25 -12.65 8.48
CA GLU A 70 8.14 -11.94 9.12
C GLU A 70 6.84 -12.75 9.08
N GLU A 71 6.77 -13.86 8.36
CA GLU A 71 5.51 -14.64 8.27
C GLU A 71 5.73 -16.15 7.96
N VAL A 72 6.39 -16.94 8.81
CA VAL A 72 6.10 -18.41 8.93
C VAL A 72 6.44 -18.89 10.34
N VAL A 73 5.49 -19.59 10.97
CA VAL A 73 5.50 -20.22 12.32
C VAL A 73 5.33 -19.27 13.52
N GLY A 74 4.08 -19.15 13.95
CA GLY A 74 3.76 -18.66 15.29
C GLY A 74 2.48 -17.84 15.34
N GLU A 75 1.34 -18.46 15.06
CA GLU A 75 0.07 -17.98 15.61
C GLU A 75 0.17 -18.01 17.15
N LYS A 76 0.61 -16.90 17.73
CA LYS A 76 -0.17 -16.35 18.82
C LYS A 76 -1.21 -15.49 18.15
N MET A 77 -2.49 -15.83 18.35
CA MET A 77 -3.60 -14.92 18.05
C MET A 77 -3.15 -13.53 18.49
N PRO A 78 -3.03 -12.55 17.57
CA PRO A 78 -2.60 -11.23 17.97
C PRO A 78 -3.62 -10.78 19.00
N GLN A 79 -3.14 -10.44 20.20
CA GLN A 79 -3.92 -9.62 21.09
C GLN A 79 -4.45 -8.46 20.26
N ILE A 80 -5.70 -8.06 20.51
CA ILE A 80 -6.34 -6.91 19.87
C ILE A 80 -5.54 -5.68 20.29
N GLU A 81 -4.37 -5.47 19.68
CA GLU A 81 -3.65 -4.23 19.69
C GLU A 81 -4.52 -3.29 18.87
N LYS A 82 -5.28 -2.46 19.59
CA LYS A 82 -6.11 -1.41 19.03
C LYS A 82 -5.32 -0.73 17.91
N GLY A 83 -5.87 -0.73 16.69
CA GLY A 83 -5.33 0.05 15.59
C GLY A 83 -5.02 1.47 16.06
N SER A 84 -3.95 2.08 15.55
CA SER A 84 -3.56 3.41 15.98
C SER A 84 -4.68 4.39 15.63
N ASN A 85 -5.02 5.31 16.53
CA ASN A 85 -6.08 6.29 16.31
C ASN A 85 -5.62 7.40 15.37
N LYS A 86 -5.27 7.00 14.15
CA LYS A 86 -4.63 7.82 13.11
C LYS A 86 -5.32 7.61 11.77
N VAL A 87 -5.41 8.70 11.02
CA VAL A 87 -5.81 8.73 9.61
C VAL A 87 -4.54 8.91 8.78
N LEU A 88 -4.25 7.94 7.90
CA LEU A 88 -3.11 8.04 7.00
C LEU A 88 -3.54 8.74 5.70
N ILE A 89 -2.79 9.76 5.28
CA ILE A 89 -3.05 10.50 4.05
C ILE A 89 -1.76 10.51 3.21
N PRO A 90 -1.66 9.66 2.18
CA PRO A 90 -0.61 9.75 1.18
C PRO A 90 -0.71 11.05 0.38
N VAL A 91 0.41 11.74 0.21
CA VAL A 91 0.47 13.04 -0.47
C VAL A 91 1.56 13.11 -1.53
N ASP A 92 1.26 13.78 -2.64
CA ASP A 92 2.13 13.96 -3.80
C ASP A 92 2.19 15.43 -4.29
N PHE A 93 1.69 16.36 -3.48
CA PHE A 93 1.62 17.81 -3.74
C PHE A 93 0.71 18.24 -4.90
N SER A 94 -0.10 17.34 -5.44
CA SER A 94 -1.13 17.68 -6.41
C SER A 94 -2.37 18.34 -5.77
N SER A 95 -3.23 18.94 -6.59
CA SER A 95 -4.56 19.40 -6.15
C SER A 95 -5.38 18.24 -5.57
N TYR A 96 -5.25 17.05 -6.14
CA TYR A 96 -5.93 15.83 -5.71
C TYR A 96 -5.55 15.43 -4.28
N SER A 97 -4.25 15.39 -3.96
CA SER A 97 -3.82 15.05 -2.59
C SER A 97 -4.16 16.13 -1.58
N LEU A 98 -4.15 17.42 -1.96
CA LEU A 98 -4.60 18.50 -1.08
C LEU A 98 -6.10 18.42 -0.76
N LYS A 99 -6.93 18.04 -1.73
CA LYS A 99 -8.36 17.80 -1.49
C LYS A 99 -8.59 16.59 -0.57
N ALA A 100 -7.81 15.53 -0.75
CA ALA A 100 -7.81 14.39 0.17
C ALA A 100 -7.35 14.79 1.57
N CYS A 101 -6.38 15.70 1.70
CA CYS A 101 -6.00 16.29 3.00
C CYS A 101 -7.16 17.05 3.63
N GLU A 102 -7.83 17.95 2.90
CA GLU A 102 -8.99 18.69 3.43
C GLU A 102 -10.04 17.74 3.97
N PHE A 103 -10.37 16.71 3.19
CA PHE A 103 -11.33 15.70 3.60
C PHE A 103 -10.84 14.89 4.81
N GLY A 104 -9.58 14.47 4.80
CA GLY A 104 -9.00 13.62 5.84
C GLY A 104 -8.80 14.33 7.17
N PHE A 105 -8.49 15.63 7.19
CA PHE A 105 -8.47 16.42 8.42
C PHE A 105 -9.87 16.58 9.01
N ASN A 106 -10.87 16.86 8.19
CA ASN A 106 -12.27 16.92 8.63
C ASN A 106 -12.76 15.56 9.14
N PHE A 107 -12.39 14.47 8.47
CA PHE A 107 -12.68 13.12 8.93
C PHE A 107 -12.04 12.84 10.29
N ALA A 108 -10.73 13.10 10.41
CA ALA A 108 -9.96 12.88 11.63
C ALA A 108 -10.52 13.67 12.82
N LYS A 109 -10.90 14.95 12.63
CA LYS A 109 -11.56 15.76 13.67
C LYS A 109 -12.87 15.12 14.17
N ASN A 110 -13.70 14.62 13.27
CA ASN A 110 -15.00 14.02 13.64
C ASN A 110 -14.85 12.70 14.42
N ILE A 111 -13.72 12.01 14.28
CA ILE A 111 -13.44 10.74 14.96
C ILE A 111 -12.42 10.86 16.10
N ASP A 112 -12.03 12.10 16.45
CA ASP A 112 -10.99 12.43 17.44
C ASP A 112 -9.67 11.71 17.17
N ALA A 113 -9.20 11.72 15.92
CA ALA A 113 -7.96 11.05 15.49
C ALA A 113 -6.87 12.05 15.07
N GLU A 114 -5.63 11.59 15.09
CA GLU A 114 -4.49 12.33 14.55
C GLU A 114 -4.32 12.07 13.04
N VAL A 115 -3.73 13.00 12.31
CA VAL A 115 -3.41 12.82 10.88
C VAL A 115 -1.94 12.47 10.69
N VAL A 116 -1.66 11.49 9.83
CA VAL A 116 -0.33 11.24 9.31
C VAL A 116 -0.32 11.59 7.82
N LEU A 117 0.43 12.62 7.45
CA LEU A 117 0.73 12.92 6.06
C LEU A 117 1.95 12.12 5.64
N LEU A 118 1.80 11.22 4.68
CA LEU A 118 2.90 10.38 4.18
C LEU A 118 3.29 10.83 2.78
N HIS A 119 4.49 11.36 2.63
CA HIS A 119 5.10 11.59 1.33
C HIS A 119 6.12 10.49 1.03
N VAL A 120 6.02 9.93 -0.18
CA VAL A 120 6.97 8.93 -0.67
C VAL A 120 7.77 9.54 -1.81
N TYR A 121 9.09 9.55 -1.65
CA TYR A 121 10.02 9.99 -2.69
C TYR A 121 10.80 8.79 -3.21
N PHE A 122 11.23 8.87 -4.46
CA PHE A 122 12.06 7.85 -5.08
C PHE A 122 13.46 8.42 -5.31
N THR A 123 14.47 7.78 -4.71
CA THR A 123 15.87 7.98 -5.05
C THR A 123 16.29 6.84 -5.96
N PRO A 124 16.79 7.10 -7.18
CA PRO A 124 17.37 6.05 -8.00
C PRO A 124 18.60 5.50 -7.27
N ILE A 125 18.50 4.31 -6.70
CA ILE A 125 19.68 3.63 -6.14
C ILE A 125 20.51 3.12 -7.32
N TYR A 126 21.73 3.64 -7.47
CA TYR A 126 22.75 3.02 -8.29
C TYR A 126 23.12 1.67 -7.66
N ALA A 127 22.81 0.57 -8.34
CA ALA A 127 23.31 -0.74 -7.95
C ALA A 127 24.82 -0.81 -8.27
N THR A 128 25.67 -0.29 -7.39
CA THR A 128 27.12 -0.53 -7.42
C THR A 128 27.42 -1.87 -6.76
N SER A 129 27.09 -2.97 -7.43
CA SER A 129 27.66 -4.30 -7.13
C SER A 129 27.36 -5.31 -8.23
N LEU A 130 27.88 -5.04 -9.43
CA LEU A 130 28.26 -6.11 -10.36
C LEU A 130 29.77 -6.02 -10.56
N PRO A 131 30.57 -6.96 -10.02
CA PRO A 131 32.00 -6.99 -10.23
C PRO A 131 32.31 -7.73 -11.54
N TYR A 132 31.82 -7.25 -12.68
CA TYR A 132 32.26 -7.77 -13.98
C TYR A 132 32.14 -6.71 -15.07
N GLY A 133 33.30 -6.26 -15.57
CA GLY A 133 33.46 -5.69 -16.90
C GLY A 133 33.41 -4.17 -17.01
N ASP A 134 34.59 -3.59 -17.24
CA ASP A 134 34.86 -2.23 -17.72
C ASP A 134 34.27 -1.04 -16.95
N VAL A 135 35.12 -0.55 -16.04
CA VAL A 135 35.03 0.73 -15.35
C VAL A 135 35.00 1.87 -16.38
N PHE A 136 33.80 2.27 -16.81
CA PHE A 136 33.58 3.62 -17.31
C PHE A 136 33.35 4.54 -16.11
N ASN A 137 34.33 5.41 -15.90
CA ASN A 137 34.34 6.53 -14.95
C ASN A 137 33.04 7.35 -14.96
N TYR A 138 32.15 7.12 -13.99
CA TYR A 138 31.04 8.03 -13.65
C TYR A 138 31.08 8.52 -12.19
N GLN A 139 32.21 8.37 -11.48
CA GLN A 139 32.28 8.64 -10.04
C GLN A 139 32.41 10.13 -9.63
N LEU A 140 32.30 11.11 -10.55
CA LEU A 140 32.53 12.53 -10.21
C LEU A 140 31.31 13.46 -10.39
N SER A 141 30.17 12.96 -10.88
CA SER A 141 28.93 13.75 -11.06
C SER A 141 27.83 13.48 -10.02
N ASP A 142 28.05 12.57 -9.05
CA ASP A 142 26.96 11.94 -8.28
C ASP A 142 26.72 12.48 -6.86
N GLU A 143 27.71 13.04 -6.16
CA GLU A 143 27.46 13.62 -4.82
C GLU A 143 26.53 14.83 -4.86
N GLU A 144 26.66 15.66 -5.90
CA GLU A 144 25.86 16.86 -6.08
C GLU A 144 24.41 16.52 -6.40
N ASN A 145 24.18 15.47 -7.21
CA ASN A 145 22.84 14.97 -7.50
C ASN A 145 22.15 14.39 -6.26
N VAL A 146 22.87 13.61 -5.44
CA VAL A 146 22.31 13.07 -4.18
C VAL A 146 22.00 14.21 -3.20
N ARG A 147 22.90 15.19 -3.04
CA ARG A 147 22.60 16.39 -2.22
C ARG A 147 21.40 17.15 -2.77
N ASN A 148 21.28 17.32 -4.08
CA ASN A 148 20.17 18.02 -4.72
C ASN A 148 18.83 17.29 -4.49
N ILE A 149 18.81 15.96 -4.55
CA ILE A 149 17.60 15.18 -4.25
C ILE A 149 17.23 15.32 -2.78
N LEU A 150 18.19 15.17 -1.85
CA LEU A 150 17.93 15.32 -0.41
C LEU A 150 17.46 16.73 -0.05
N GLN A 151 18.08 17.76 -0.63
CA GLN A 151 17.65 19.15 -0.48
C GLN A 151 16.25 19.39 -1.03
N LYS A 152 15.94 18.83 -2.21
CA LYS A 152 14.61 18.91 -2.80
C LYS A 152 13.57 18.22 -1.93
N VAL A 153 13.88 17.05 -1.41
CA VAL A 153 13.00 16.29 -0.51
C VAL A 153 12.75 17.05 0.81
N HIS A 154 13.78 17.66 1.40
CA HIS A 154 13.62 18.52 2.58
C HIS A 154 12.78 19.77 2.26
N SER A 155 13.02 20.39 1.10
CA SER A 155 12.24 21.53 0.62
C SER A 155 10.78 21.16 0.40
N ASP A 156 10.51 20.02 -0.22
CA ASP A 156 9.17 19.50 -0.48
C ASP A 156 8.44 19.21 0.84
N LEU A 157 9.12 18.63 1.84
CA LEU A 157 8.54 18.39 3.16
C LEU A 157 8.22 19.70 3.90
N ASN A 158 9.13 20.68 3.87
CA ASN A 158 8.88 22.00 4.45
C ASN A 158 7.71 22.69 3.74
N ALA A 159 7.67 22.64 2.41
CA ALA A 159 6.58 23.17 1.62
C ALA A 159 5.24 22.46 1.92
N LEU A 160 5.24 21.15 2.18
CA LEU A 160 4.04 20.43 2.64
C LEU A 160 3.57 21.00 3.97
N SER A 161 4.48 21.07 4.94
CA SER A 161 4.20 21.52 6.30
C SER A 161 3.66 22.95 6.28
N ASP A 162 4.29 23.84 5.52
CA ASP A 162 3.90 25.24 5.43
C ASP A 162 2.54 25.41 4.72
N LYS A 163 2.28 24.66 3.65
CA LYS A 163 0.96 24.65 3.00
C LYS A 163 -0.14 24.18 3.95
N VAL A 164 0.09 23.10 4.68
CA VAL A 164 -0.87 22.55 5.64
C VAL A 164 -1.08 23.53 6.79
N LYS A 165 -0.01 24.11 7.36
CA LYS A 165 -0.10 25.16 8.39
C LYS A 165 -0.89 26.36 7.91
N ALA A 166 -0.66 26.82 6.68
CA ALA A 166 -1.39 27.94 6.10
C ALA A 166 -2.88 27.61 5.98
N LYS A 167 -3.23 26.39 5.55
CA LYS A 167 -4.62 25.91 5.46
C LYS A 167 -5.29 25.75 6.83
N VAL A 168 -4.54 25.34 7.86
CA VAL A 168 -5.05 25.30 9.24
C VAL A 168 -5.27 26.73 9.75
N THR A 169 -4.31 27.63 9.55
CA THR A 169 -4.40 29.04 9.97
C THR A 169 -5.55 29.79 9.28
N SER A 170 -5.80 29.50 8.01
CA SER A 170 -6.92 30.11 7.27
C SER A 170 -8.29 29.54 7.66
N GLY A 171 -8.34 28.49 8.48
CA GLY A 171 -9.55 27.80 8.88
C GLY A 171 -10.13 26.87 7.81
N GLU A 172 -9.41 26.64 6.71
CA GLU A 172 -9.81 25.67 5.69
C GLU A 172 -9.64 24.23 6.21
N PHE A 173 -8.58 23.97 6.97
CA PHE A 173 -8.36 22.68 7.62
C PHE A 173 -8.63 22.82 9.13
N PRO A 174 -9.26 21.82 9.76
CA PRO A 174 -9.30 21.70 11.21
C PRO A 174 -7.93 21.79 11.88
N ASP A 175 -7.86 22.50 13.00
CA ASP A 175 -6.69 22.49 13.88
C ASP A 175 -6.70 21.22 14.74
N ILE A 176 -6.01 20.19 14.25
CA ILE A 176 -5.83 18.90 14.92
C ILE A 176 -4.37 18.49 14.83
N LYS A 177 -3.95 17.58 15.72
CA LYS A 177 -2.59 17.06 15.70
C LYS A 177 -2.33 16.28 14.41
N TYR A 178 -1.26 16.66 13.72
CA TYR A 178 -0.79 15.94 12.55
C TYR A 178 0.74 15.81 12.54
N THR A 179 1.23 14.79 11.85
CA THR A 179 2.67 14.55 11.63
C THR A 179 2.93 14.35 10.15
N CYS A 180 4.04 14.90 9.65
CA CYS A 180 4.54 14.62 8.30
C CYS A 180 5.60 13.52 8.37
N VAL A 181 5.39 12.43 7.64
CA VAL A 181 6.30 11.31 7.50
C VAL A 181 6.79 11.28 6.06
N LEU A 182 8.08 11.02 5.93
CA LEU A 182 8.75 10.89 4.65
C LEU A 182 9.32 9.48 4.54
N ARG A 183 9.04 8.81 3.43
CA ARG A 183 9.58 7.48 3.13
C ARG A 183 10.25 7.49 1.77
N GLU A 184 11.32 6.72 1.65
CA GLU A 184 11.97 6.43 0.39
C GLU A 184 11.42 5.12 -0.17
N GLY A 185 11.05 5.12 -1.46
CA GLY A 185 10.68 3.90 -2.15
C GLY A 185 9.62 4.10 -3.24
N ILE A 186 8.90 3.02 -3.52
CA ILE A 186 7.77 3.01 -4.46
C ILE A 186 6.50 3.40 -3.67
N PRO A 187 5.73 4.42 -4.11
CA PRO A 187 4.59 4.96 -3.34
C PRO A 187 3.62 3.91 -2.79
N GLU A 188 3.09 3.05 -3.64
CA GLU A 188 2.12 2.02 -3.26
C GLU A 188 2.68 1.03 -2.24
N GLU A 189 3.94 0.60 -2.40
CA GLU A 189 4.61 -0.31 -1.47
C GLU A 189 4.86 0.35 -0.11
N GLU A 190 5.29 1.61 -0.11
CA GLU A 190 5.54 2.37 1.12
C GLU A 190 4.25 2.69 1.88
N ILE A 191 3.16 3.00 1.18
CA ILE A 191 1.84 3.23 1.77
C ILE A 191 1.32 1.93 2.42
N LEU A 192 1.41 0.81 1.70
CA LEU A 192 0.98 -0.50 2.20
C LEU A 192 1.85 -0.95 3.38
N ARG A 193 3.17 -0.76 3.30
CA ARG A 193 4.09 -1.08 4.39
C ARG A 193 3.81 -0.24 5.62
N TYR A 194 3.68 1.08 5.48
CA TYR A 194 3.31 1.95 6.59
C TYR A 194 1.99 1.51 7.24
N SER A 195 1.00 1.14 6.42
CA SER A 195 -0.31 0.68 6.88
C SER A 195 -0.21 -0.65 7.63
N LYS A 196 0.66 -1.58 7.20
CA LYS A 196 0.94 -2.84 7.91
C LYS A 196 1.61 -2.59 9.26
N GLU A 197 2.63 -1.73 9.29
CA GLU A 197 3.43 -1.41 10.47
C GLU A 197 2.65 -0.64 11.54
N ASN A 198 1.86 0.37 11.12
CA ASN A 198 1.27 1.35 12.03
C ASN A 198 -0.25 1.18 12.21
N ARG A 199 -0.89 0.32 11.40
CA ARG A 199 -2.32 0.01 11.42
C ARG A 199 -3.20 1.25 11.65
N PRO A 200 -3.15 2.26 10.76
CA PRO A 200 -4.06 3.39 10.83
C PRO A 200 -5.49 2.90 10.70
N ARG A 201 -6.46 3.67 11.22
CA ARG A 201 -7.88 3.31 11.13
C ARG A 201 -8.38 3.29 9.69
N ILE A 202 -7.85 4.19 8.86
CA ILE A 202 -8.24 4.37 7.47
C ILE A 202 -7.11 5.07 6.72
N VAL A 203 -6.96 4.74 5.43
CA VAL A 203 -6.16 5.50 4.47
C VAL A 203 -7.11 6.37 3.67
N ILE A 204 -6.89 7.69 3.67
CA ILE A 204 -7.65 8.64 2.86
C ILE A 204 -6.71 9.21 1.81
N MET A 205 -7.01 9.02 0.53
CA MET A 205 -6.13 9.45 -0.55
C MET A 205 -6.91 9.98 -1.75
N GLY A 206 -6.26 10.74 -2.62
CA GLY A 206 -6.85 11.16 -3.88
C GLY A 206 -7.07 9.95 -4.80
N THR A 207 -8.07 10.03 -5.70
CA THR A 207 -8.22 9.02 -6.77
C THR A 207 -7.10 9.09 -7.80
N ARG A 208 -6.35 10.20 -7.83
CA ARG A 208 -5.33 10.55 -8.83
C ARG A 208 -4.16 11.27 -8.19
N GLY A 209 -3.06 11.29 -8.94
CA GLY A 209 -1.88 12.08 -8.61
C GLY A 209 -1.52 13.13 -9.66
N LYS A 210 -0.42 13.83 -9.41
CA LYS A 210 0.09 14.99 -10.16
C LYS A 210 0.22 14.79 -11.68
N ASN A 211 0.45 13.56 -12.13
CA ASN A 211 0.79 13.26 -13.52
C ASN A 211 -0.40 12.76 -14.37
N GLN A 212 -1.61 12.69 -13.83
CA GLN A 212 -2.77 12.10 -14.52
C GLN A 212 -3.81 13.16 -14.89
N LYS A 213 -4.15 13.21 -16.19
CA LYS A 213 -5.08 14.22 -16.77
C LYS A 213 -6.40 13.63 -17.29
N ASP A 214 -6.50 12.31 -17.40
CA ASP A 214 -7.63 11.66 -18.08
C ASP A 214 -8.75 11.35 -17.09
N ILE A 215 -9.92 12.01 -17.18
CA ILE A 215 -10.92 12.22 -16.09
C ILE A 215 -11.67 10.95 -15.63
N ASP A 216 -11.57 9.85 -16.38
CA ASP A 216 -12.39 8.65 -16.13
C ASP A 216 -11.68 7.47 -15.43
N LEU A 217 -10.35 7.52 -15.19
CA LEU A 217 -9.60 6.43 -14.56
C LEU A 217 -9.12 6.70 -13.11
N ILE A 218 -9.02 5.64 -12.30
CA ILE A 218 -8.31 5.67 -11.00
C ILE A 218 -6.81 5.59 -11.27
N GLY A 219 -6.00 6.34 -10.52
CA GLY A 219 -4.56 6.31 -10.65
C GLY A 219 -3.94 5.01 -10.17
N SER A 220 -2.84 4.59 -10.81
CA SER A 220 -2.15 3.32 -10.52
C SER A 220 -1.83 3.13 -9.03
N VAL A 221 -1.28 4.14 -8.36
CA VAL A 221 -0.97 4.07 -6.92
C VAL A 221 -2.23 3.82 -6.09
N THR A 222 -3.32 4.55 -6.36
CA THR A 222 -4.58 4.39 -5.63
C THR A 222 -5.20 3.02 -5.89
N ALA A 223 -5.17 2.53 -7.14
CA ALA A 223 -5.68 1.21 -7.50
C ALA A 223 -4.92 0.09 -6.75
N GLU A 224 -3.58 0.13 -6.78
CA GLU A 224 -2.73 -0.84 -6.08
C GLU A 224 -2.95 -0.83 -4.55
N VAL A 225 -3.11 0.36 -3.97
CA VAL A 225 -3.39 0.50 -2.53
C VAL A 225 -4.78 -0.05 -2.20
N ILE A 226 -5.82 0.23 -3.00
CA ILE A 226 -7.17 -0.33 -2.79
C ILE A 226 -7.16 -1.85 -2.88
N GLU A 227 -6.43 -2.41 -3.86
CA GLU A 227 -6.39 -3.86 -4.10
C GLU A 227 -5.70 -4.63 -2.97
N ARG A 228 -4.65 -4.06 -2.38
CA ARG A 228 -3.74 -4.79 -1.48
C ARG A 228 -3.84 -4.36 -0.01
N SER A 229 -4.49 -3.25 0.30
CA SER A 229 -4.56 -2.73 1.66
C SER A 229 -5.38 -3.63 2.57
N ARG A 230 -4.83 -3.91 3.77
CA ARG A 230 -5.56 -4.59 4.86
C ARG A 230 -6.37 -3.62 5.73
N VAL A 231 -6.18 -2.32 5.55
CA VAL A 231 -6.94 -1.26 6.22
C VAL A 231 -7.91 -0.62 5.21
N PRO A 232 -9.08 -0.11 5.65
CA PRO A 232 -10.01 0.57 4.76
C PRO A 232 -9.33 1.72 4.01
N VAL A 233 -9.65 1.86 2.72
CA VAL A 233 -9.15 2.93 1.87
C VAL A 233 -10.35 3.75 1.39
N LEU A 234 -10.31 5.06 1.65
CA LEU A 234 -11.27 6.02 1.14
C LEU A 234 -10.59 6.89 0.08
N ALA A 235 -10.93 6.62 -1.18
CA ALA A 235 -10.44 7.39 -2.32
C ALA A 235 -11.36 8.60 -2.58
N ILE A 236 -10.77 9.80 -2.66
CA ILE A 236 -11.48 11.07 -2.82
C ILE A 236 -11.33 11.58 -4.26
N PRO A 237 -12.42 11.62 -5.04
CA PRO A 237 -12.42 12.24 -6.37
C PRO A 237 -12.19 13.76 -6.32
N GLU A 238 -11.56 14.30 -7.36
CA GLU A 238 -11.30 15.75 -7.47
C GLU A 238 -12.59 16.57 -7.47
N ASN A 239 -13.65 16.07 -8.08
CA ASN A 239 -14.92 16.78 -8.22
C ASN A 239 -15.90 16.49 -7.07
N THR A 240 -15.42 15.94 -5.95
CA THR A 240 -16.27 15.70 -4.77
C THR A 240 -16.93 17.02 -4.33
N PRO A 241 -18.27 17.11 -4.28
CA PRO A 241 -18.97 18.39 -4.09
C PRO A 241 -19.00 18.87 -2.63
N PHE A 242 -18.45 18.09 -1.70
CA PHE A 242 -18.40 18.38 -0.27
C PHE A 242 -17.01 18.10 0.29
N LYS A 243 -16.73 18.71 1.45
CA LYS A 243 -15.44 18.65 2.14
C LYS A 243 -15.47 17.77 3.38
N GLU A 244 -16.66 17.48 3.89
CA GLU A 244 -16.86 16.75 5.13
C GLU A 244 -17.68 15.48 4.88
N PHE A 245 -17.31 14.39 5.55
CA PHE A 245 -18.06 13.14 5.46
C PHE A 245 -19.49 13.26 6.04
N ASN A 246 -19.75 14.21 6.96
CA ASN A 246 -21.09 14.49 7.49
C ASN A 246 -22.15 14.86 6.42
N ALA A 247 -21.70 15.35 5.26
CA ALA A 247 -22.56 15.63 4.12
C ALA A 247 -23.08 14.37 3.43
N VAL A 248 -22.40 13.22 3.62
CA VAL A 248 -22.79 11.93 3.03
C VAL A 248 -24.00 11.38 3.79
N LYS A 249 -25.15 11.30 3.11
CA LYS A 249 -26.40 10.77 3.70
C LYS A 249 -26.73 9.35 3.26
N ARG A 250 -26.22 8.93 2.10
CA ARG A 250 -26.48 7.62 1.50
C ARG A 250 -25.17 7.04 1.01
N ILE A 251 -24.91 5.80 1.39
CA ILE A 251 -23.78 5.00 0.90
C ILE A 251 -24.36 3.82 0.12
N ALA A 252 -23.89 3.63 -1.10
CA ALA A 252 -24.15 2.41 -1.86
C ALA A 252 -23.08 1.38 -1.52
N PHE A 253 -23.48 0.20 -1.06
CA PHE A 253 -22.57 -0.92 -0.79
C PHE A 253 -22.85 -2.04 -1.79
N ILE A 254 -21.92 -2.27 -2.69
CA ILE A 254 -22.04 -3.32 -3.72
C ILE A 254 -21.66 -4.65 -3.07
N THR A 255 -22.52 -5.67 -3.21
CA THR A 255 -22.32 -6.95 -2.55
C THR A 255 -22.91 -8.13 -3.32
N ASN A 256 -22.24 -9.27 -3.22
CA ASN A 256 -22.71 -10.60 -3.60
C ASN A 256 -23.19 -11.42 -2.39
N PHE A 257 -23.32 -10.79 -1.22
CA PHE A 257 -23.69 -11.42 0.06
C PHE A 257 -22.79 -12.59 0.48
N ASP A 258 -21.53 -12.58 0.04
CA ASP A 258 -20.53 -13.57 0.47
C ASP A 258 -19.91 -13.19 1.82
N GLN A 259 -19.15 -14.11 2.42
CA GLN A 259 -18.52 -13.87 3.72
C GLN A 259 -17.53 -12.69 3.70
N ARG A 260 -16.85 -12.44 2.57
CA ARG A 260 -15.87 -11.34 2.45
C ARG A 260 -16.59 -10.00 2.46
N ASP A 261 -17.73 -9.92 1.78
CA ASP A 261 -18.54 -8.70 1.78
C ASP A 261 -19.10 -8.40 3.17
N LEU A 262 -19.51 -9.41 3.94
CA LEU A 262 -19.95 -9.20 5.32
C LEU A 262 -18.82 -8.64 6.20
N ILE A 263 -17.60 -9.14 6.03
CA ILE A 263 -16.41 -8.61 6.73
C ILE A 263 -16.11 -7.17 6.28
N ALA A 264 -16.21 -6.88 4.99
CA ALA A 264 -16.01 -5.54 4.44
C ALA A 264 -17.09 -4.56 4.94
N PHE A 265 -18.33 -5.02 5.05
CA PHE A 265 -19.46 -4.25 5.57
C PHE A 265 -19.27 -3.92 7.06
N ASP A 266 -18.88 -4.90 7.88
CA ASP A 266 -18.55 -4.64 9.30
C ASP A 266 -17.41 -3.63 9.44
N SER A 267 -16.36 -3.78 8.63
CA SER A 267 -15.24 -2.84 8.58
C SER A 267 -15.68 -1.42 8.20
N LEU A 268 -16.58 -1.28 7.21
CA LEU A 268 -17.18 0.00 6.81
C LEU A 268 -17.95 0.65 7.97
N ILE A 269 -18.86 -0.09 8.61
CA ILE A 269 -19.68 0.43 9.70
C ILE A 269 -18.82 0.82 10.90
N ASN A 270 -17.82 0.02 11.25
CA ASN A 270 -16.90 0.31 12.36
C ASN A 270 -16.03 1.54 12.07
N SER A 271 -15.60 1.73 10.83
CA SER A 271 -14.79 2.89 10.41
C SER A 271 -15.60 4.19 10.39
N LEU A 272 -16.89 4.10 10.07
CA LEU A 272 -17.77 5.24 9.88
C LEU A 272 -18.78 5.44 11.02
N LYS A 273 -18.66 4.70 12.12
CA LYS A 273 -19.58 4.74 13.27
C LYS A 273 -19.95 6.14 13.78
N PRO A 274 -19.04 7.15 13.80
CA PRO A 274 -19.40 8.49 14.26
C PRO A 274 -20.33 9.28 13.33
N PHE A 275 -20.54 8.81 12.10
CA PHE A 275 -21.31 9.49 11.07
C PHE A 275 -22.74 8.93 10.95
N CYS A 276 -23.69 9.79 10.63
CA CYS A 276 -25.08 9.42 10.41
C CYS A 276 -25.39 9.30 8.92
N PHE A 277 -25.57 8.07 8.43
CA PHE A 277 -25.90 7.77 7.04
C PHE A 277 -26.81 6.55 6.94
N SER A 278 -27.43 6.38 5.78
CA SER A 278 -28.14 5.16 5.39
C SER A 278 -27.30 4.39 4.39
N VAL A 279 -27.35 3.06 4.45
CA VAL A 279 -26.65 2.18 3.49
C VAL A 279 -27.68 1.45 2.63
N SER A 280 -27.54 1.58 1.32
CA SER A 280 -28.27 0.77 0.34
C SER A 280 -27.37 -0.36 -0.11
N LEU A 281 -27.77 -1.61 0.15
CA LEU A 281 -27.08 -2.79 -0.37
C LEU A 281 -27.51 -3.00 -1.83
N ILE A 282 -26.54 -3.03 -2.74
CA ILE A 282 -26.76 -3.22 -4.18
C ILE A 282 -26.16 -4.57 -4.56
N HIS A 283 -27.01 -5.50 -4.97
CA HIS A 283 -26.60 -6.78 -5.51
C HIS A 283 -26.86 -6.81 -7.01
N LEU A 284 -25.85 -7.19 -7.79
CA LEU A 284 -25.97 -7.39 -9.23
C LEU A 284 -26.17 -8.88 -9.48
N ALA A 285 -27.42 -9.28 -9.70
CA ALA A 285 -27.76 -10.64 -10.11
C ALA A 285 -27.67 -10.74 -11.64
N ASP A 286 -27.18 -11.88 -12.14
CA ASP A 286 -27.27 -12.18 -13.57
C ASP A 286 -28.74 -12.52 -13.91
N VAL A 287 -29.19 -12.24 -15.14
CA VAL A 287 -30.62 -12.33 -15.54
C VAL A 287 -31.19 -13.74 -15.29
N LYS A 288 -30.33 -14.77 -15.30
CA LYS A 288 -30.69 -16.16 -15.03
C LYS A 288 -31.09 -16.43 -13.57
N ASP A 289 -30.57 -15.67 -12.62
CA ASP A 289 -30.83 -15.87 -11.19
C ASP A 289 -32.17 -15.28 -10.73
N THR A 290 -32.77 -14.37 -11.52
CA THR A 290 -34.09 -13.76 -11.26
C THR A 290 -35.29 -14.61 -11.72
N MET A 291 -35.05 -15.76 -12.38
CA MET A 291 -36.08 -16.63 -12.96
C MET A 291 -36.33 -17.92 -12.15
N MET A 292 -35.76 -18.03 -10.95
CA MET A 292 -36.06 -19.12 -10.00
C MET A 292 -36.89 -18.64 -8.81
#